data_AF-A0A1A8AFB4-F1
#
_entry.id   AF-A0A1A8AFB4-F1
#
_cell.length_a   1.000
_cell.length_b   1.000
_cell.length_c   1.000
_cell.angle_alpha   90.00
_cell.angle_beta   90.00
_cell.angle_gamma   90.00
#
_symmetry.space_group_name_H-M   'P 1'
#
loop_
_entity.id
_entity.type
_entity.pdbx_description
1 polymer ?
#
loop_
_entity_poly.entity_id
_entity_poly.type
_entity_poly.pdbx_seq_one_letter_code
_entity_poly.pdbx_strand_id
1 'polypeptide(L)'
;ISSIEVDTNHFKGNFPDSCRIEACLLSPEEESQCITTRWNSGKWKLLLPPQKLRSHRRHCYATSDLILDQPVSHVRFIIAPDGGVSRLRLWGRPTSAAPANQRNPLSKL
;
A
#
# COMPACT_ATOMS: atom_id res chain seq x y z
N ILE A 1 -1.38 2.70 -10.02
CA ILE A 1 -2.38 1.85 -9.31
C ILE A 1 -3.75 2.22 -9.87
N SER A 2 -4.61 1.25 -10.19
CA SER A 2 -5.92 1.49 -10.80
C SER A 2 -7.10 1.34 -9.83
N SER A 3 -6.94 0.54 -8.78
CA SER A 3 -7.99 0.34 -7.77
C SER A 3 -7.36 -0.07 -6.44
N ILE A 4 -8.02 0.31 -5.34
CA ILE A 4 -7.66 -0.09 -3.99
C ILE A 4 -8.91 -0.63 -3.29
N GLU A 5 -8.77 -1.72 -2.54
CA GLU A 5 -9.80 -2.20 -1.63
C GLU A 5 -9.24 -2.31 -0.20
N VAL A 6 -9.97 -1.72 0.74
CA VAL A 6 -9.74 -1.86 2.18
C VAL A 6 -10.94 -2.59 2.79
N ASP A 7 -10.71 -3.80 3.27
CA ASP A 7 -11.75 -4.67 3.80
C ASP A 7 -11.67 -4.77 5.33
N THR A 8 -12.70 -4.29 6.01
CA THR A 8 -12.88 -4.40 7.46
C THR A 8 -13.87 -5.51 7.85
N ASN A 9 -14.12 -6.48 6.97
CA ASN A 9 -14.92 -7.66 7.30
C ASN A 9 -14.46 -8.31 8.61
N HIS A 10 -15.41 -8.90 9.34
CA HIS A 10 -15.25 -9.42 10.72
C HIS A 10 -14.91 -8.39 11.82
N PHE A 11 -14.37 -7.22 11.51
CA PHE A 11 -14.11 -6.15 12.48
C PHE A 11 -15.38 -5.30 12.69
N LYS A 12 -16.22 -5.71 13.65
CA LYS A 12 -17.51 -5.05 13.96
C LYS A 12 -17.39 -3.93 15.00
N GLY A 13 -16.45 -4.07 15.94
CA GLY A 13 -16.24 -3.11 17.03
C GLY A 13 -14.80 -2.59 17.15
N ASN A 14 -13.82 -3.27 16.55
CA ASN A 14 -12.40 -2.94 16.60
C ASN A 14 -11.81 -2.68 15.21
N PHE A 15 -12.59 -2.06 14.32
CA PHE A 15 -12.09 -1.55 13.05
C PHE A 15 -11.49 -0.15 13.28
N PRO A 16 -10.46 0.25 12.51
CA PRO A 16 -9.92 1.60 12.61
C PRO A 16 -10.93 2.63 12.11
N ASP A 17 -10.91 3.83 12.70
CA ASP A 17 -11.77 4.94 12.31
C ASP A 17 -11.41 5.46 10.92
N SER A 18 -10.13 5.48 10.58
CA SER A 18 -9.66 5.92 9.28
C SER A 18 -8.44 5.16 8.78
N CYS A 19 -8.21 5.24 7.48
CA CYS A 19 -6.98 4.80 6.88
C CYS A 19 -6.48 5.81 5.83
N ARG A 20 -5.18 5.77 5.56
CA ARG A 20 -4.55 6.43 4.42
C ARG A 20 -3.47 5.53 3.84
N ILE A 21 -3.12 5.76 2.59
CA ILE A 21 -2.08 4.99 1.91
C ILE A 21 -1.03 5.94 1.39
N GLU A 22 0.21 5.65 1.69
CA GLU A 22 1.37 6.27 1.07
C GLU A 22 2.09 5.25 0.19
N ALA A 23 2.84 5.75 -0.77
CA ALA A 23 3.64 4.93 -1.65
C ALA A 23 4.94 5.64 -2.01
N CYS A 24 5.93 4.87 -2.40
CA CYS A 24 7.18 5.38 -2.93
C CYS A 24 7.69 4.48 -4.06
N LEU A 25 8.56 5.06 -4.88
CA LEU A 25 9.39 4.35 -5.84
C LEU A 25 10.82 4.55 -5.38
N LEU A 26 11.54 3.45 -5.17
CA LEU A 26 12.91 3.44 -4.66
C LEU A 26 13.82 2.68 -5.64
N SER A 27 15.06 3.15 -5.79
CA SER A 27 16.15 2.35 -6.37
C SER A 27 16.60 1.23 -5.40
N PRO A 28 17.39 0.25 -5.86
CA PRO A 28 17.91 -0.82 -4.98
C PRO A 28 18.74 -0.29 -3.79
N GLU A 29 19.50 0.79 -4.01
CA GLU A 29 20.32 1.45 -3.00
C GLU A 29 19.43 2.18 -1.98
N GLU A 30 18.42 2.91 -2.46
CA GLU A 30 17.45 3.60 -1.60
C GLU A 30 16.62 2.60 -0.77
N GLU A 31 16.24 1.46 -1.35
CA GLU A 31 15.55 0.37 -0.65
C GLU A 31 16.43 -0.20 0.47
N SER A 32 17.71 -0.49 0.17
CA SER A 32 18.68 -1.00 1.15
C SER A 32 18.89 -0.03 2.32
N GLN A 33 18.93 1.28 2.03
CA GLN A 33 18.99 2.32 3.06
C GLN A 33 17.71 2.35 3.90
N CYS A 34 16.53 2.27 3.28
CA CYS A 34 15.25 2.22 3.99
C CYS A 34 15.14 1.01 4.91
N ILE A 35 15.61 -0.17 4.48
CA ILE A 35 15.67 -1.37 5.32
C ILE A 35 16.53 -1.11 6.56
N THR A 36 17.71 -0.50 6.37
CA THR A 36 18.66 -0.18 7.47
C THR A 36 18.07 0.81 8.47
N THR A 37 17.30 1.80 8.00
CA THR A 37 16.64 2.81 8.84
C THR A 37 15.25 2.38 9.34
N ARG A 38 14.87 1.12 9.15
CA ARG A 38 13.54 0.57 9.51
C ARG A 38 12.38 1.36 8.92
N TRP A 39 12.52 1.77 7.65
CA TRP A 39 11.52 2.50 6.86
C TRP A 39 11.18 3.92 7.34
N ASN A 40 11.99 4.49 8.25
CA ASN A 40 11.81 5.85 8.75
C ASN A 40 12.30 6.93 7.77
N SER A 41 13.18 6.60 6.83
CA SER A 41 13.78 7.55 5.89
C SER A 41 13.23 7.48 4.45
N GLY A 42 12.12 6.76 4.23
CA GLY A 42 11.56 6.58 2.89
C GLY A 42 10.94 7.85 2.31
N LYS A 43 11.06 8.05 0.99
CA LYS A 43 10.42 9.13 0.21
C LYS A 43 8.91 8.88 0.03
N TRP A 44 8.19 8.69 1.13
CA TRP A 44 6.77 8.38 1.13
C TRP A 44 5.94 9.55 0.60
N LYS A 45 5.15 9.31 -0.44
CA LYS A 45 4.17 10.25 -1.00
C LYS A 45 2.77 9.71 -0.76
N LEU A 46 1.82 10.60 -0.52
CA LEU A 46 0.44 10.19 -0.31
C LEU A 46 -0.14 9.63 -1.63
N LEU A 47 -0.72 8.43 -1.58
CA LEU A 47 -1.36 7.73 -2.70
C LEU A 47 -2.88 7.82 -2.59
N LEU A 48 -3.40 7.48 -1.40
CA LEU A 48 -4.82 7.63 -1.03
C LEU A 48 -4.89 8.57 0.19
N PRO A 49 -5.54 9.74 0.08
CA PRO A 49 -5.79 10.62 1.22
C PRO A 49 -6.55 9.92 2.36
N PRO A 50 -6.57 10.49 3.58
CA PRO A 50 -7.34 9.90 4.69
C PRO A 50 -8.80 9.64 4.33
N GLN A 51 -9.24 8.39 4.51
CA GLN A 51 -10.60 7.94 4.28
C GLN A 51 -11.19 7.39 5.58
N LYS A 52 -12.47 7.69 5.82
CA LYS A 52 -13.23 7.09 6.93
C LYS A 52 -13.59 5.66 6.59
N LEU A 53 -13.38 4.77 7.55
CA LEU A 53 -13.75 3.37 7.45
C LEU A 53 -15.03 3.10 8.25
N ARG A 54 -15.71 2.01 7.90
CA ARG A 54 -16.90 1.52 8.60
C ARG A 54 -16.67 0.07 9.03
N SER A 55 -17.39 -0.36 10.06
CA SER A 55 -17.37 -1.74 10.52
C SER A 55 -17.87 -2.69 9.44
N HIS A 56 -17.26 -3.88 9.39
CA HIS A 56 -17.73 -5.01 8.58
C HIS A 56 -18.05 -4.65 7.11
N ARG A 57 -17.13 -3.92 6.45
CA ARG A 57 -17.39 -3.35 5.13
C ARG A 57 -16.16 -3.41 4.22
N ARG A 58 -16.42 -3.61 2.92
CA ARG A 58 -15.45 -3.39 1.85
C ARG A 58 -15.53 -1.94 1.37
N HIS A 59 -14.37 -1.29 1.32
CA HIS A 59 -14.20 0.08 0.84
C HIS A 59 -13.40 0.00 -0.44
N CYS A 60 -13.99 0.40 -1.55
CA CYS A 60 -13.37 0.37 -2.87
C CYS A 60 -13.09 1.81 -3.31
N TYR A 61 -11.86 2.07 -3.72
CA TYR A 61 -11.40 3.36 -4.22
C TYR A 61 -10.87 3.19 -5.64
N ALA A 62 -11.37 4.03 -6.54
CA ALA A 62 -10.98 4.05 -7.95
C ALA A 62 -9.81 5.02 -8.18
N THR A 63 -9.27 5.05 -9.39
CA THR A 63 -8.20 5.98 -9.78
C THR A 63 -8.52 7.45 -9.48
N SER A 64 -9.79 7.85 -9.58
CA SER A 64 -10.24 9.22 -9.26
C SER A 64 -10.05 9.63 -7.80
N ASP A 65 -9.96 8.66 -6.89
CA ASP A 65 -9.75 8.90 -5.45
C ASP A 65 -8.25 8.97 -5.10
N LEU A 66 -7.39 8.60 -6.04
CA LEU A 66 -5.95 8.58 -5.87
C LEU A 66 -5.34 9.91 -6.31
N ILE A 67 -4.31 10.34 -5.59
CA ILE A 67 -3.60 11.59 -5.90
C ILE A 67 -2.22 11.36 -6.52
N LEU A 68 -1.84 10.09 -6.72
CA LEU A 68 -0.54 9.69 -7.22
C LEU A 68 -0.69 8.85 -8.50
N ASP A 69 -0.12 9.33 -9.60
CA ASP A 69 -0.19 8.67 -10.92
C ASP A 69 1.16 8.08 -11.40
N GLN A 70 2.19 8.14 -10.57
CA GLN A 70 3.51 7.57 -10.91
C GLN A 70 3.62 6.09 -10.52
N PRO A 71 4.51 5.30 -11.16
CA PRO A 71 4.85 3.95 -10.71
C PRO A 71 5.32 3.94 -9.25
N VAL A 72 5.03 2.85 -8.55
CA VAL A 72 5.40 2.66 -7.13
C VAL A 72 5.99 1.27 -6.94
N SER A 73 6.98 1.14 -6.04
CA SER A 73 7.55 -0.15 -5.65
C SER A 73 7.11 -0.59 -4.26
N HIS A 74 6.86 0.37 -3.36
CA HIS A 74 6.46 0.09 -1.98
C HIS A 74 5.23 0.89 -1.60
N VAL A 75 4.43 0.32 -0.68
CA VAL A 75 3.19 0.91 -0.17
C VAL A 75 3.19 0.82 1.34
N ARG A 76 2.82 1.91 1.99
CA ARG A 76 2.64 2.02 3.43
C ARG A 76 1.17 2.26 3.73
N PHE A 77 0.54 1.26 4.35
CA PHE A 77 -0.84 1.34 4.82
C PHE A 77 -0.87 1.82 6.26
N ILE A 78 -1.61 2.88 6.52
CA ILE A 78 -1.66 3.54 7.81
C ILE A 78 -3.12 3.53 8.26
N ILE A 79 -3.36 2.97 9.44
CA ILE A 79 -4.65 2.95 10.12
C ILE A 79 -4.57 3.84 11.35
N ALA A 80 -5.67 4.48 11.72
CA ALA A 80 -5.72 5.35 12.89
C ALA A 80 -7.08 5.28 13.61
N PRO A 81 -7.10 5.42 14.95
CA PRO A 81 -5.93 5.44 15.84
C PRO A 81 -5.27 4.05 15.95
N ASP A 82 -6.08 3.00 15.91
CA ASP A 82 -5.69 1.59 15.93
C ASP A 82 -6.88 0.74 15.43
N GLY A 83 -6.72 -0.58 15.40
CA GLY A 83 -7.79 -1.51 15.03
C GLY A 83 -7.32 -2.59 14.05
N GLY A 84 -8.27 -3.33 13.51
CA GLY A 84 -8.01 -4.40 12.56
C GLY A 84 -8.62 -4.19 11.19
N VAL A 85 -7.88 -4.66 10.18
CA VAL A 85 -8.29 -4.69 8.77
C VAL A 85 -8.08 -6.11 8.28
N SER A 86 -9.10 -6.68 7.65
CA SER A 86 -9.07 -8.06 7.16
C SER A 86 -8.16 -8.20 5.96
N ARG A 87 -8.33 -7.32 4.96
CA ARG A 87 -7.55 -7.35 3.73
C ARG A 87 -7.29 -5.94 3.21
N LEU A 88 -6.12 -5.79 2.61
CA LEU A 88 -5.76 -4.67 1.75
C LEU A 88 -5.43 -5.26 0.38
N ARG A 89 -6.04 -4.73 -0.67
CA ARG A 89 -5.76 -5.12 -2.06
C ARG A 89 -5.50 -3.89 -2.90
N LEU A 90 -4.43 -3.93 -3.69
CA LEU A 90 -4.11 -2.89 -4.65
C LEU A 90 -3.95 -3.55 -6.02
N TRP A 91 -4.69 -3.07 -6.99
CA TRP A 91 -4.58 -3.49 -8.38
C TRP A 91 -3.87 -2.41 -9.18
N GLY A 92 -2.98 -2.84 -10.06
CA GLY A 92 -2.25 -1.95 -10.96
C GLY A 92 -1.62 -2.76 -12.07
N ARG A 93 -1.11 -2.05 -13.07
CA ARG A 93 -0.32 -2.66 -14.14
C ARG A 93 1.16 -2.62 -13.76
N PRO A 94 1.89 -3.75 -13.84
CA PRO A 94 3.33 -3.75 -13.71
C PRO A 94 3.97 -2.85 -14.78
N THR A 95 5.05 -2.16 -14.44
CA THR A 95 5.84 -1.38 -15.39
C THR A 95 7.28 -1.87 -15.38
N SER A 96 7.96 -1.81 -16.52
CA SER A 96 9.37 -2.20 -16.65
C SER A 96 10.34 -1.24 -15.97
N ALA A 97 9.84 -0.15 -15.38
CA ALA A 97 10.62 0.90 -14.73
C ALA A 97 10.98 0.58 -13.27
N ALA A 98 10.41 -0.47 -12.68
CA ALA A 98 10.83 -0.92 -11.35
C ALA A 98 12.24 -1.52 -11.44
N PRO A 99 13.17 -1.14 -10.55
CA PRO A 99 14.46 -1.83 -10.46
C PRO A 99 14.18 -3.31 -10.20
N ALA A 100 14.75 -4.18 -11.03
CA ALA A 100 14.44 -5.59 -11.05
C ALA A 100 14.81 -6.27 -9.72
N ASN A 101 13.82 -6.45 -8.83
CA ASN A 101 13.93 -7.39 -7.71
C ASN A 101 13.28 -8.74 -8.09
N GLN A 102 13.55 -9.20 -9.33
CA GLN A 102 13.17 -10.55 -9.76
C GLN A 102 14.21 -11.55 -9.25
N ARG A 103 14.08 -11.98 -7.99
CA ARG A 103 14.56 -13.32 -7.63
C ARG A 103 13.57 -14.31 -8.22
N ASN A 104 13.76 -14.70 -9.48
CA ASN A 104 13.14 -15.90 -10.01
C ASN A 104 13.69 -17.09 -9.20
N PRO A 105 12.88 -17.81 -8.40
CA PRO A 105 13.32 -19.13 -7.98
C PRO A 105 13.37 -19.98 -9.25
N LEU A 106 14.57 -20.42 -9.62
CA LEU A 106 14.76 -21.43 -10.67
C LEU A 106 13.84 -22.61 -10.35
N SER A 107 12.85 -22.85 -11.21
CA SER A 107 12.04 -24.05 -11.17
C SER A 107 12.98 -25.24 -11.37
N LYS A 108 13.22 -26.01 -10.30
CA LYS A 108 13.85 -27.33 -10.41
C LYS A 108 12.85 -28.26 -11.07
N LEU A 109 13.06 -28.53 -12.36
CA LEU A 109 12.72 -29.80 -12.98
C LEU A 109 13.73 -30.86 -12.52
#